data_AF-A0A1G1J075-F1
#
_entry.id   AF-A0A1G1J075-F1
#
_cell.length_a   1.000
_cell.length_b   1.000
_cell.length_c   1.000
_cell.angle_alpha   90.00
_cell.angle_beta   90.00
_cell.angle_gamma   90.00
#
_symmetry.space_group_name_H-M   'P 1'
#
loop_
_entity.id
_entity.type
_entity.pdbx_description
1 polymer ?
#
loop_
_entity_poly.entity_id
_entity_poly.type
_entity_poly.pdbx_seq_one_letter_code
_entity_poly.pdbx_strand_id
1 'polypeptide(L)'
;AEKAVRDIKKGEEKEVIQSLRRNYREALREGIIDSKEDVDLILLAKELDALLITIDHGVIKWAEKLGIRWLPPNRFKDYLLSYLKKYKAEVMEAEG
;
A
#
# COMPACT_ATOMS: atom_id res chain seq x y z
N ALA A 1 18.38 16.90 40.80
CA ALA A 1 18.03 17.55 39.53
C ALA A 1 18.86 17.03 38.34
N GLU A 2 20.18 16.91 38.46
CA GLU A 2 21.06 16.48 37.34
C GLU A 2 20.78 15.07 36.78
N LYS A 3 20.38 14.10 37.60
CA LYS A 3 20.06 12.73 37.12
C LYS A 3 18.82 12.69 36.21
N ALA A 4 17.77 13.45 36.53
CA ALA A 4 16.52 13.48 35.76
C ALA A 4 16.70 14.14 34.38
N VAL A 5 17.57 15.14 34.27
CA VAL A 5 17.90 15.80 32.98
C VAL A 5 18.69 14.87 32.05
N ARG A 6 19.44 13.92 32.60
CA ARG A 6 20.25 12.96 31.84
C ARG A 6 19.41 11.82 31.24
N ASP A 7 18.33 11.43 31.91
CA ASP A 7 17.44 10.35 31.44
C ASP A 7 16.43 10.84 30.38
N ILE A 8 15.99 12.10 30.44
CA ILE A 8 15.13 12.72 29.40
C ILE A 8 15.86 12.76 28.04
N LYS A 9 17.14 13.15 28.03
CA LYS A 9 17.96 13.17 26.80
C LYS A 9 18.19 11.79 26.19
N LYS A 10 18.29 10.73 27.01
CA LYS A 10 18.56 9.36 26.53
C LYS A 10 17.35 8.70 25.89
N GLY A 11 16.14 8.99 26.37
CA GLY A 11 14.89 8.56 25.75
C GLY A 11 14.72 9.18 24.36
N GLU A 12 14.87 10.51 24.28
CA GLU A 12 14.81 11.26 23.02
C GLU A 12 15.92 10.83 22.04
N GLU A 13 17.14 10.61 22.50
CA GLU A 13 18.26 10.20 21.64
C GLU A 13 18.03 8.82 20.99
N LYS A 14 17.47 7.85 21.74
CA LYS A 14 17.10 6.55 21.17
C LYS A 14 16.00 6.66 20.13
N GLU A 15 14.97 7.46 20.39
CA GLU A 15 13.86 7.68 19.45
C GLU A 15 14.34 8.37 18.17
N VAL A 16 15.21 9.37 18.29
CA VAL A 16 15.85 10.04 17.14
C VAL A 16 16.71 9.06 16.35
N ILE A 17 17.51 8.22 17.00
CA ILE A 17 18.32 7.20 16.30
C ILE A 17 17.42 6.18 15.59
N GLN A 18 16.32 5.75 16.21
CA GLN A 18 15.37 4.83 15.58
C GLN A 18 14.67 5.45 14.38
N SER A 19 14.24 6.71 14.48
CA SER A 19 13.59 7.41 13.36
C SER A 19 14.56 7.61 12.19
N LEU A 20 15.81 8.02 12.46
CA LEU A 20 16.85 8.14 11.44
C LEU A 20 17.15 6.79 10.76
N ARG A 21 17.27 5.71 11.53
CA ARG A 21 17.48 4.36 10.97
C ARG A 21 16.30 3.88 10.14
N ARG A 22 15.07 4.20 10.57
CA ARG A 22 13.85 3.91 9.80
C ARG A 22 13.86 4.68 8.49
N ASN A 23 14.04 5.99 8.54
CA ASN A 23 14.07 6.86 7.36
C ASN A 23 15.19 6.46 6.39
N TYR A 24 16.37 6.10 6.90
CA TYR A 24 17.49 5.62 6.09
C TYR A 24 17.15 4.30 5.38
N ARG A 25 16.56 3.32 6.08
CA ARG A 25 16.12 2.06 5.47
C ARG A 25 15.00 2.26 4.46
N GLU A 26 14.06 3.16 4.74
CA GLU A 26 12.97 3.51 3.83
C GLU A 26 13.53 4.13 2.55
N ALA A 27 14.44 5.12 2.65
CA ALA A 27 15.08 5.75 1.50
C ALA A 27 15.90 4.76 0.66
N LEU A 28 16.60 3.79 1.29
CA LEU A 28 17.38 2.78 0.57
C LEU A 28 16.54 1.73 -0.14
N ARG A 29 15.34 1.46 0.35
CA ARG A 29 14.38 0.51 -0.27
C ARG A 29 13.39 1.19 -1.19
N GLU A 30 13.38 2.52 -1.22
CA GLU A 30 12.45 3.28 -2.04
C GLU A 30 12.75 3.05 -3.53
N GLY A 31 11.84 2.35 -4.20
CA GLY A 31 12.02 2.01 -5.61
C GLY A 31 12.82 0.73 -5.85
N ILE A 32 12.87 -0.20 -4.89
CA ILE A 32 13.37 -1.57 -5.10
C ILE A 32 12.20 -2.54 -4.93
N ILE A 33 11.98 -3.44 -5.89
CA ILE A 33 11.10 -4.60 -5.73
C ILE A 33 11.95 -5.73 -5.16
N ASP A 34 11.59 -6.23 -3.97
CA ASP A 34 12.45 -7.11 -3.17
C ASP A 34 12.38 -8.59 -3.63
N SER A 35 11.36 -8.97 -4.39
CA SER A 35 11.13 -10.35 -4.85
C SER A 35 10.80 -10.43 -6.34
N LYS A 36 11.09 -11.57 -6.99
CA LYS A 36 10.73 -11.78 -8.41
C LYS A 36 9.23 -11.90 -8.57
N GLU A 37 8.58 -12.52 -7.60
CA GLU A 37 7.16 -12.78 -7.54
C GLU A 37 6.35 -11.47 -7.58
N ASP A 38 6.81 -10.44 -6.85
CA ASP A 38 6.18 -9.11 -6.86
C ASP A 38 6.33 -8.41 -8.22
N VAL A 39 7.47 -8.59 -8.90
CA VAL A 39 7.69 -8.07 -10.26
C VAL A 39 6.71 -8.73 -11.23
N ASP A 40 6.64 -10.06 -11.22
CA ASP A 40 5.75 -10.82 -12.11
C ASP A 40 4.28 -10.44 -11.87
N LEU A 41 3.86 -10.28 -10.61
CA LEU A 41 2.52 -9.84 -10.24
C LEU A 41 2.19 -8.45 -10.79
N ILE A 42 3.11 -7.48 -10.63
CA ILE A 42 2.92 -6.10 -11.09
C ILE A 42 2.84 -6.05 -12.62
N LEU A 43 3.74 -6.77 -13.31
CA LEU A 43 3.77 -6.82 -14.77
C LEU A 43 2.50 -7.47 -15.32
N LEU A 44 2.06 -8.57 -14.72
CA LEU A 44 0.81 -9.22 -15.09
C LEU A 44 -0.40 -8.30 -14.90
N ALA A 45 -0.46 -7.58 -13.77
CA ALA A 45 -1.54 -6.62 -13.52
C ALA A 45 -1.54 -5.49 -14.56
N LYS A 46 -0.36 -5.04 -15.00
CA LYS A 46 -0.23 -4.02 -16.04
C LYS A 46 -0.68 -4.54 -17.41
N GLU A 47 -0.26 -5.74 -17.78
CA GLU A 47 -0.60 -6.37 -19.06
C GLU A 47 -2.10 -6.60 -19.19
N LEU A 48 -2.76 -7.02 -18.10
CA LEU A 48 -4.19 -7.32 -18.08
C LEU A 48 -5.10 -6.11 -17.79
N ASP A 49 -4.55 -4.91 -17.56
CA ASP A 49 -5.27 -3.75 -16.98
C ASP A 49 -6.07 -4.12 -15.70
N ALA A 50 -5.52 -5.03 -14.89
CA ALA A 50 -6.22 -5.59 -13.76
C ALA A 50 -6.18 -4.67 -12.51
N LEU A 51 -7.11 -4.91 -11.59
CA LEU A 51 -7.09 -4.32 -10.25
C LEU A 51 -6.22 -5.17 -9.32
N LEU A 52 -5.15 -4.59 -8.78
CA LEU A 52 -4.29 -5.25 -7.80
C LEU A 52 -4.93 -5.22 -6.41
N ILE A 53 -4.99 -6.37 -5.72
CA ILE A 53 -5.51 -6.44 -4.35
C ILE A 53 -4.38 -6.82 -3.40
N THR A 54 -3.90 -5.89 -2.58
CA THR A 54 -2.76 -6.13 -1.69
C THR A 54 -2.72 -5.16 -0.50
N ILE A 55 -2.00 -5.53 0.55
CA ILE A 55 -1.59 -4.64 1.66
C ILE A 55 -0.08 -4.36 1.64
N ASP A 56 0.66 -4.96 0.71
CA ASP A 56 2.10 -4.79 0.61
C ASP A 56 2.43 -3.37 0.12
N HIS A 57 3.11 -2.60 0.96
CA HIS A 57 3.40 -1.20 0.67
C HIS A 57 4.44 -1.03 -0.46
N GLY A 58 5.35 -1.99 -0.64
CA GLY A 58 6.31 -1.98 -1.75
C GLY A 58 5.58 -2.14 -3.07
N VAL A 59 4.71 -3.15 -3.16
CA VAL A 59 3.91 -3.42 -4.36
C VAL A 59 2.96 -2.26 -4.67
N ILE A 60 2.31 -1.69 -3.64
CA ILE A 60 1.43 -0.51 -3.79
C ILE A 60 2.21 0.69 -4.37
N LYS A 61 3.38 1.02 -3.82
CA LYS A 61 4.20 2.13 -4.34
C LYS A 61 4.56 1.95 -5.82
N TRP A 62 4.83 0.72 -6.25
CA TRP A 62 5.12 0.43 -7.65
C TRP A 62 3.88 0.46 -8.53
N ALA A 63 2.74 -0.04 -8.05
CA ALA A 63 1.46 0.09 -8.74
C ALA A 63 1.12 1.57 -8.99
N GLU A 64 1.31 2.44 -7.99
CA GLU A 64 1.11 3.89 -8.14
C GLU A 64 2.06 4.51 -9.17
N LYS A 65 3.35 4.16 -9.13
CA LYS A 65 4.35 4.65 -10.12
C LYS A 65 4.02 4.25 -11.55
N LEU A 66 3.42 3.07 -11.75
CA LEU A 66 3.11 2.51 -13.06
C LEU A 66 1.66 2.78 -13.52
N GLY A 67 0.86 3.47 -12.71
CA GLY A 67 -0.55 3.75 -13.00
C GLY A 67 -1.44 2.50 -13.00
N ILE A 68 -1.11 1.51 -12.17
CA ILE A 68 -1.91 0.29 -11.98
C ILE A 68 -2.92 0.57 -10.86
N ARG A 69 -4.20 0.25 -11.10
CA ARG A 69 -5.23 0.37 -10.07
C ARG A 69 -4.97 -0.64 -8.95
N TRP A 70 -5.17 -0.22 -7.71
CA TRP A 70 -5.04 -1.11 -6.56
C TRP A 70 -6.14 -0.89 -5.53
N LEU A 71 -6.35 -1.89 -4.68
CA LEU A 71 -7.36 -1.89 -3.63
C LEU A 71 -6.87 -2.69 -2.41
N PRO A 72 -7.06 -2.21 -1.17
CA PRO A 72 -6.79 -3.03 0.00
C PRO A 72 -7.86 -4.14 0.15
N PRO A 73 -7.50 -5.35 0.62
CA PRO A 73 -8.40 -6.51 0.67
C PRO A 73 -9.69 -6.27 1.47
N ASN A 74 -9.63 -5.46 2.53
CA ASN A 74 -10.79 -5.12 3.35
C ASN A 74 -11.87 -4.33 2.60
N ARG A 75 -11.52 -3.65 1.50
CA ARG A 75 -12.47 -2.91 0.64
C ARG A 75 -12.97 -3.76 -0.53
N PHE A 76 -12.41 -4.94 -0.75
CA PHE A 76 -12.72 -5.76 -1.92
C PHE A 76 -14.19 -6.21 -1.97
N LYS A 77 -14.76 -6.57 -0.81
CA LYS A 77 -16.17 -6.93 -0.71
C LYS A 77 -17.10 -5.81 -1.18
N ASP A 78 -16.89 -4.60 -0.66
CA ASP A 78 -17.74 -3.45 -0.98
C ASP A 78 -17.56 -3.03 -2.45
N TYR A 79 -16.33 -3.11 -2.96
CA TYR A 79 -16.05 -2.92 -4.38
C TYR A 79 -16.90 -3.87 -5.24
N LEU A 80 -16.85 -5.19 -5.02
CA LEU A 80 -17.64 -6.15 -5.78
C LEU A 80 -19.16 -5.91 -5.66
N LEU A 81 -19.64 -5.64 -4.44
CA LEU A 81 -21.07 -5.36 -4.22
C LEU A 81 -21.54 -4.11 -4.96
N SER A 82 -20.67 -3.10 -5.13
CA SER A 82 -21.00 -1.90 -5.91
C SER A 82 -21.25 -2.22 -7.39
N TYR A 83 -20.47 -3.12 -7.98
CA TYR A 83 -20.67 -3.55 -9.38
C TYR A 83 -21.95 -4.37 -9.53
N LEU A 84 -22.23 -5.28 -8.60
CA LEU A 84 -23.47 -6.06 -8.63
C LEU A 84 -24.72 -5.18 -8.51
N LYS A 85 -24.67 -4.12 -7.69
CA LYS A 85 -25.77 -3.16 -7.57
C LYS A 85 -25.99 -2.39 -8.87
N LYS A 86 -24.91 -1.89 -9.50
CA LYS A 86 -24.99 -1.18 -10.78
C LYS A 86 -25.60 -2.07 -11.88
N TYR A 87 -25.08 -3.29 -12.01
CA TYR A 87 -25.60 -4.25 -12.98
C TYR A 87 -27.10 -4.52 -12.80
N LYS A 88 -27.56 -4.72 -11.55
CA LYS A 88 -28.99 -4.90 -11.27
C LYS A 88 -29.82 -3.68 -11.65
N ALA A 89 -29.33 -2.47 -11.39
CA ALA A 89 -30.02 -1.25 -11.78
C ALA A 89 -30.15 -1.12 -13.30
N GLU A 90 -29.06 -1.37 -14.04
CA GLU A 90 -29.04 -1.34 -15.50
C GLU A 90 -29.99 -2.37 -16.14
N VAL A 91 -30.04 -3.59 -15.61
CA VAL A 91 -30.98 -4.63 -16.08
C VAL A 91 -32.43 -4.23 -15.81
N MET A 92 -32.73 -3.68 -14.62
CA MET A 92 -34.08 -3.24 -14.28
C MET A 92 -34.56 -2.05 -15.13
N GLU A 93 -33.66 -1.15 -15.52
CA GLU A 93 -33.97 -0.04 -16.45
C GLU A 93 -34.16 -0.52 -17.89
N ALA A 94 -33.50 -1.60 -18.30
CA ALA A 94 -33.63 -2.16 -19.65
C ALA A 94 -34.89 -3.01 -19.86
N GLU A 95 -35.47 -3.55 -18.78
CA GLU A 95 -36.67 -4.40 -18.81
C GLU A 95 -37.99 -3.63 -18.56
N GLY A 96 -37.92 -2.35 -18.16
CA GLY A 96 -39.08 -1.48 -17.91
C GLY A 96 -39.36 -0.49 -19.02
#